data_AF-A0AAW8DGD3-F1
#
_entry.id   AF-A0AAW8DGD3-F1
#
_cell.length_a   1.000
_cell.length_b   1.000
_cell.length_c   1.000
_cell.angle_alpha   90.00
_cell.angle_beta   90.00
_cell.angle_gamma   90.00
#
_symmetry.space_group_name_H-M   'P 1'
#
loop_
_entity.id
_entity.type
_entity.pdbx_description
1 polymer ?
#
loop_
_entity_poly.entity_id
_entity_poly.type
_entity_poly.pdbx_seq_one_letter_code
_entity_poly.pdbx_strand_id
1 'polypeptide(L)' 'MIGLAKAPDEAGLKPSASEVYGFEIPPVLGGATELNNIEVSDFVVSLNPTGQIHSQVRGLPPGTPISGISLT' A
#
# COMPACT_ATOMS: atom_id res chain seq x y z
N MET A 1 -15.32 1.80 -4.27
CA MET A 1 -14.25 1.62 -3.26
C MET A 1 -14.78 1.40 -1.84
N ILE A 2 -15.95 0.80 -1.63
CA ILE A 2 -16.42 0.45 -0.26
C ILE A 2 -15.77 -0.87 0.21
N GLY A 3 -15.46 -1.79 -0.70
CA GLY A 3 -14.93 -3.13 -0.37
C GLY A 3 -13.58 -3.13 0.34
N LEU A 4 -12.62 -2.31 -0.09
CA LEU A 4 -11.25 -2.30 0.48
C LEU A 4 -11.15 -1.72 1.89
N ALA A 5 -12.17 -0.97 2.34
CA ALA A 5 -12.23 -0.48 3.72
C ALA A 5 -13.13 -1.36 4.60
N LYS A 6 -14.23 -1.88 4.03
CA LYS A 6 -15.22 -2.69 4.76
C LYS A 6 -14.74 -4.12 5.01
N ALA A 7 -14.11 -4.76 4.03
CA ALA A 7 -13.69 -6.16 4.17
C ALA A 7 -12.63 -6.37 5.25
N PRO A 8 -11.60 -5.51 5.40
CA PRO A 8 -10.65 -5.62 6.52
C PRO A 8 -11.31 -5.42 7.88
N ASP A 9 -12.22 -4.45 8.01
CA ASP A 9 -12.95 -4.19 9.26
C ASP A 9 -13.82 -5.40 9.67
N GLU A 10 -14.54 -5.98 8.71
CA GLU A 10 -15.35 -7.19 8.91
C GLU A 10 -14.48 -8.42 9.23
N ALA A 11 -13.25 -8.46 8.74
CA ALA A 11 -12.24 -9.47 9.08
C ALA A 11 -11.52 -9.22 10.41
N GLY A 12 -11.84 -8.11 11.10
CA GLY A 12 -11.29 -7.78 12.41
C GLY A 12 -9.97 -7.00 12.40
N LEU A 13 -9.45 -6.62 11.23
CA LEU A 13 -8.35 -5.67 11.14
C LEU A 13 -8.92 -4.30 11.49
N LYS A 14 -8.53 -3.73 12.63
CA LYS A 14 -9.08 -2.45 13.10
C LYS A 14 -7.95 -1.50 13.45
N PRO A 15 -7.69 -0.47 12.63
CA PRO A 15 -6.67 0.52 12.91
C PRO A 15 -7.03 1.32 14.16
N SER A 16 -6.02 1.64 14.97
CA SER A 16 -6.14 2.69 15.98
C SER A 16 -6.14 4.09 15.35
N ALA A 17 -6.22 5.14 16.17
CA ALA A 17 -6.31 6.52 15.70
C ALA A 17 -5.08 7.00 14.89
N SER A 18 -3.93 6.35 15.04
CA SER A 18 -2.69 6.67 14.30
C SER A 18 -2.37 5.67 13.19
N GLU A 19 -3.21 4.68 12.97
CA GLU A 19 -2.98 3.62 11.99
C GLU A 19 -3.98 3.71 10.84
N VAL A 20 -3.62 3.10 9.72
CA VAL A 20 -4.43 3.03 8.51
C VAL A 20 -4.34 1.66 7.88
N TYR A 21 -5.29 1.35 7.00
CA TYR A 21 -5.12 0.24 6.07
C TYR A 21 -4.11 0.64 4.99
N GLY A 22 -3.08 -0.17 4.83
CA GLY A 22 -2.10 -0.12 3.76
C GLY A 22 -2.13 -1.39 2.91
N PHE A 23 -1.38 -1.38 1.83
CA PHE A 23 -1.07 -2.60 1.11
C PHE A 23 0.31 -3.10 1.51
N GLU A 24 0.44 -4.39 1.86
CA GLU A 24 1.74 -5.01 2.16
C GLU A 24 2.66 -4.93 0.93
N ILE A 25 2.14 -5.30 -0.24
CA ILE A 25 2.76 -5.03 -1.53
C ILE A 25 1.98 -3.93 -2.25
N PRO A 26 2.57 -2.74 -2.48
CA PRO A 26 1.90 -1.64 -3.17
C PRO A 26 1.40 -2.04 -4.57
N PRO A 27 0.15 -1.72 -4.94
CA PRO A 27 -0.38 -2.06 -6.28
C PRO A 27 0.42 -1.45 -7.43
N VAL A 28 1.06 -0.31 -7.21
CA VAL A 28 1.96 0.33 -8.19
C VAL A 28 3.20 -0.51 -8.50
N LEU A 29 3.54 -1.46 -7.63
CA LEU A 29 4.60 -2.46 -7.80
C LEU A 29 4.06 -3.83 -8.24
N GLY A 30 2.78 -3.92 -8.58
CA GLY A 30 2.12 -5.17 -9.00
C GLY A 30 1.44 -5.95 -7.87
N GLY A 31 1.32 -5.39 -6.67
CA GLY A 31 0.55 -6.00 -5.58
C GLY A 31 -0.95 -6.11 -5.88
N ALA A 32 -1.60 -7.12 -5.30
CA ALA A 32 -3.02 -7.36 -5.50
C ALA A 32 -3.89 -6.34 -4.72
N THR A 33 -5.01 -5.92 -5.29
CA THR A 33 -6.01 -5.11 -4.57
C THR A 33 -7.04 -6.02 -3.89
N GLU A 34 -6.57 -6.91 -3.03
CA GLU A 34 -7.34 -7.96 -2.36
C GLU A 34 -7.08 -7.96 -0.84
N LEU A 35 -7.99 -8.55 -0.06
CA LEU A 35 -7.94 -8.52 1.41
C LEU A 35 -6.64 -9.13 1.98
N ASN A 36 -6.11 -10.16 1.33
CA ASN A 36 -4.87 -10.83 1.74
C ASN A 36 -3.61 -9.96 1.58
N ASN A 37 -3.70 -8.84 0.88
CA ASN A 37 -2.62 -7.88 0.70
C ASN A 37 -2.88 -6.58 1.48
N ILE A 38 -3.86 -6.57 2.39
CA ILE A 38 -4.16 -5.42 3.26
C ILE A 38 -3.56 -5.66 4.64
N GLU A 39 -2.87 -4.63 5.15
CA GLU A 39 -2.29 -4.60 6.49
C GLU A 39 -2.78 -3.36 7.27
N VAL A 40 -2.64 -3.40 8.59
CA VAL A 40 -2.75 -2.22 9.45
C VAL A 40 -1.34 -1.71 9.73
N SER A 41 -1.09 -0.45 9.45
CA SER A 41 0.23 0.17 9.61
C SER A 41 0.11 1.58 10.18
N ASP A 42 1.15 2.04 10.87
CA ASP A 42 1.23 3.44 11.31
C ASP A 42 1.13 4.38 10.11
N PHE A 43 0.36 5.44 10.25
CA PHE A 43 0.07 6.38 9.16
C PHE A 43 1.34 6.98 8.55
N VAL A 44 2.29 7.40 9.37
CA VAL A 44 3.53 8.05 8.91
C VAL A 44 4.41 7.02 8.20
N VAL A 45 4.51 5.82 8.78
CA VAL A 45 5.28 4.71 8.21
C VAL A 45 4.65 4.21 6.91
N SER A 46 3.33 4.24 6.75
CA SER A 46 2.66 3.85 5.51
C SER A 46 2.85 4.90 4.40
N LEU A 47 2.65 6.18 4.72
CA LEU A 47 2.67 7.25 3.73
C LEU A 47 4.05 7.59 3.19
N ASN A 48 5.07 7.64 4.06
CA ASN A 48 6.38 8.11 3.66
C ASN A 48 7.03 7.21 2.59
N PRO A 49 7.19 5.89 2.80
CA PRO A 49 7.69 4.97 1.78
C PRO A 49 6.82 4.95 0.52
N THR A 50 5.50 4.99 0.66
CA THR A 50 4.57 5.03 -0.49
C THR A 50 4.83 6.25 -1.37
N GLY A 51 5.04 7.43 -0.77
CA GLY A 51 5.41 8.64 -1.51
C GLY A 51 6.74 8.50 -2.26
N GLN A 52 7.75 7.91 -1.61
CA GLN A 52 9.06 7.65 -2.23
C GLN A 52 8.96 6.65 -3.40
N ILE A 53 8.18 5.58 -3.24
CA ILE A 53 7.90 4.59 -4.30
C ILE A 53 7.22 5.29 -5.48
N HIS A 54 6.14 6.04 -5.23
CA HIS A 54 5.42 6.74 -6.28
C HIS A 54 6.30 7.75 -7.03
N SER A 55 7.23 8.42 -6.33
CA SER A 55 8.21 9.30 -6.97
C SER A 55 9.17 8.55 -7.91
N GLN A 56 9.57 7.33 -7.56
CA GLN A 56 10.47 6.51 -8.37
C GLN A 56 9.77 5.95 -9.63
N VAL A 57 8.50 5.59 -9.53
CA VAL A 57 7.79 4.89 -10.63
C VAL A 57 6.98 5.80 -11.55
N ARG A 58 6.62 7.02 -11.13
CA ARG A 58 5.70 7.90 -11.89
C ARG A 58 6.14 8.27 -13.30
N GLY A 59 7.44 8.18 -13.61
CA GLY A 59 8.00 8.53 -14.92
C GLY A 59 8.27 7.31 -15.81
N LEU A 60 8.04 6.10 -15.31
CA LEU A 60 8.35 4.88 -16.05
C LEU A 60 7.25 4.56 -17.06
N PRO A 61 7.59 4.06 -18.27
CA PRO A 61 6.60 3.55 -19.20
C PRO A 61 5.76 2.42 -18.58
N PRO A 62 4.49 2.28 -18.98
CA PRO A 62 3.68 1.13 -18.58
C PRO A 62 4.38 -0.20 -18.91
N GLY A 63 4.33 -1.15 -17.97
CA GLY A 63 4.96 -2.46 -18.11
C GLY A 63 6.46 -2.51 -17.81
N THR A 64 7.07 -1.40 -17.36
CA THR A 64 8.47 -1.40 -16.92
C THR A 64 8.68 -2.40 -15.77
N PRO A 65 9.55 -3.41 -15.91
CA PRO A 65 9.88 -4.31 -14.82
C PRO A 65 10.57 -3.56 -13.68
N ILE A 66 10.10 -3.75 -12.45
CA ILE A 66 10.70 -3.17 -11.26
C ILE A 66 11.57 -4.22 -10.58
N SER A 67 12.87 -3.96 -10.45
CA SER A 67 13.83 -4.89 -9.82
C SER A 67 14.23 -4.52 -8.39
N GLY A 68 13.79 -3.35 -7.90
CA GLY A 68 14.10 -2.88 -6.56
C GLY A 68 13.63 -1.45 -6.32
N ILE A 69 13.54 -1.08 -5.05
CA ILE A 69 13.13 0.25 -4.58
C ILE A 69 14.23 0.77 -3.64
N SER A 70 14.52 2.06 -3.68
CA SER A 70 15.37 2.72 -2.68
C SER A 70 14.53 3.56 -1.74
N LEU A 71 14.71 3.38 -0.43
CA LEU A 71 14.05 4.17 0.61
C LEU A 71 15.12 4.94 1.39
N THR A 72 14.84 6.20 1.73
CA THR A 72 15.73 7.11 2.45
C THR A 72 15.04 7.75 3.65
#